data_AF-A0A958AJA5-F1
#
_entry.id   AF-A0A958AJA5-F1
#
_cell.length_a   1.000
_cell.length_b   1.000
_cell.length_c   1.000
_cell.angle_alpha   90.00
_cell.angle_beta   90.00
_cell.angle_gamma   90.00
#
_symmetry.space_group_name_H-M   'P 1'
#
loop_
_entity.id
_entity.type
_entity.pdbx_description
1 polymer ?
#
loop_
_entity_poly.entity_id
_entity_poly.type
_entity_poly.pdbx_seq_one_letter_code
_entity_poly.pdbx_strand_id
1 'polypeptide(L)'
;MRIQKIEQDNYRTKTIVLDGGWAAYPGQFAMVWLPRFDEKPFSLVNTDPITLMVTNVGPFSQLVHGLTVGDSLWLRGPFGQGFAVPATARRLALIGGGYGVA
;
A
#
# COMPACT_ATOMS: atom_id res chain seq x y z
N MET A 1 5.20 10.51 -6.41
CA MET A 1 6.11 10.21 -5.29
C MET A 1 7.22 9.32 -5.79
N ARG A 2 8.41 9.45 -5.26
CA ARG A 2 9.60 8.72 -5.65
C ARG A 2 9.83 7.55 -4.68
N ILE A 3 10.21 6.41 -5.24
CA ILE A 3 10.53 5.22 -4.46
C ILE A 3 11.87 5.42 -3.75
N GLN A 4 11.86 5.33 -2.42
CA GLN A 4 13.04 5.42 -1.57
C GLN A 4 13.65 4.06 -1.27
N LYS A 5 12.79 3.03 -1.14
CA LYS A 5 13.23 1.68 -0.79
C LYS A 5 12.28 0.64 -1.37
N ILE A 6 12.84 -0.49 -1.79
CA ILE A 6 12.09 -1.68 -2.19
C ILE A 6 12.67 -2.86 -1.42
N GLU A 7 11.83 -3.59 -0.72
CA GLU A 7 12.17 -4.84 -0.04
C GLU A 7 11.39 -5.99 -0.70
N GLN A 8 12.04 -7.13 -0.90
CA GLN A 8 11.37 -8.31 -1.40
C GLN A 8 11.00 -9.24 -0.25
N ASP A 9 9.73 -9.24 0.12
CA ASP A 9 9.22 -10.03 1.24
C ASP A 9 9.14 -11.52 0.89
N ASN A 10 8.81 -11.84 -0.37
CA ASN A 10 8.80 -13.21 -0.89
C ASN A 10 8.87 -13.24 -2.43
N TYR A 11 8.74 -14.45 -3.02
CA TYR A 11 8.84 -14.66 -4.46
C TYR A 11 7.82 -13.86 -5.31
N ARG A 12 6.72 -13.38 -4.71
CA ARG A 12 5.68 -12.62 -5.40
C ARG A 12 5.33 -11.30 -4.74
N THR A 13 5.94 -10.91 -3.62
CA THR A 13 5.53 -9.73 -2.85
C THR A 13 6.71 -8.81 -2.61
N LYS A 14 6.51 -7.53 -2.86
CA LYS A 14 7.47 -6.47 -2.56
C LYS A 14 6.83 -5.41 -1.68
N THR A 15 7.58 -4.90 -0.73
CA THR A 15 7.25 -3.72 0.05
C THR A 15 7.96 -2.53 -0.57
N ILE A 16 7.21 -1.48 -0.88
CA ILE A 16 7.68 -0.26 -1.54
C ILE A 16 7.47 0.91 -0.58
N VAL A 17 8.55 1.60 -0.25
CA VAL A 17 8.54 2.81 0.58
C VAL A 17 8.76 4.02 -0.30
N LEU A 18 7.88 5.01 -0.19
CA LEU A 18 7.87 6.22 -1.00
C LEU A 18 8.37 7.44 -0.19
N ASP A 19 8.75 8.50 -0.90
CA ASP A 19 9.00 9.79 -0.28
C ASP A 19 7.69 10.52 0.08
N GLY A 20 7.52 10.79 1.37
CA GLY A 20 6.39 11.55 1.89
C GLY A 20 5.41 10.72 2.70
N GLY A 21 4.46 11.44 3.28
CA GLY A 21 3.47 10.92 4.21
C GLY A 21 2.08 11.47 3.94
N TRP A 22 1.06 10.73 4.37
CA TRP A 22 -0.34 11.16 4.36
C TRP A 22 -0.95 11.10 5.76
N ALA A 23 -1.83 12.04 6.05
CA ALA A 23 -2.77 11.90 7.17
C ALA A 23 -3.88 10.92 6.75
N ALA A 24 -3.68 9.63 7.03
CA ALA A 24 -4.64 8.57 6.74
C ALA A 24 -4.92 7.73 7.99
N TYR A 25 -6.11 7.15 8.05
CA TYR A 25 -6.54 6.29 9.15
C TYR A 25 -6.48 4.81 8.75
N PRO A 26 -6.25 3.88 9.70
CA PRO A 26 -6.32 2.44 9.44
C PRO A 26 -7.63 2.07 8.74
N GLY A 27 -7.56 1.25 7.70
CA GLY A 27 -8.72 0.86 6.86
C GLY A 27 -8.92 1.73 5.62
N GLN A 28 -8.18 2.84 5.48
CA GLN A 28 -8.09 3.59 4.24
C GLN A 28 -7.07 2.98 3.28
N PHE A 29 -7.22 3.31 1.99
CA PHE A 29 -6.37 2.81 0.91
C PHE A 29 -5.97 3.93 -0.05
N ALA A 30 -4.91 3.70 -0.81
CA ALA A 30 -4.45 4.57 -1.89
C ALA A 30 -4.82 3.98 -3.25
N MET A 31 -5.19 4.82 -4.20
CA MET A 31 -5.22 4.44 -5.61
C MET A 31 -3.81 4.65 -6.18
N VAL A 32 -3.15 3.55 -6.55
CA VAL A 32 -1.83 3.54 -7.16
C VAL A 32 -1.99 3.61 -8.67
N TRP A 33 -1.35 4.58 -9.29
CA TRP A 33 -1.46 4.88 -10.70
C TRP A 33 -0.10 4.81 -11.39
N LEU A 34 -0.08 4.13 -12.54
CA LEU A 34 1.03 4.17 -13.49
C LEU A 34 0.55 4.87 -14.77
N PRO A 35 1.16 6.02 -15.14
CA PRO A 35 0.74 6.76 -16.32
C PRO A 35 0.72 5.88 -17.57
N ARG A 36 -0.35 6.00 -18.36
CA ARG A 36 -0.60 5.24 -19.61
C ARG A 36 -0.93 3.76 -19.43
N PHE A 37 -0.99 3.24 -18.20
CA PHE A 37 -1.32 1.85 -17.93
C PHE A 37 -2.68 1.71 -17.26
N ASP A 38 -2.75 1.81 -15.93
CA ASP A 38 -3.97 1.58 -15.16
C ASP A 38 -3.83 2.20 -13.76
N GLU A 39 -4.92 2.22 -13.00
CA GLU A 39 -4.99 2.60 -11.60
C GLU A 39 -5.65 1.49 -10.78
N LYS A 40 -5.05 1.11 -9.65
CA LYS A 40 -5.57 0.05 -8.77
C LYS A 40 -5.49 0.44 -7.29
N PRO A 41 -6.47 0.03 -6.46
CA PRO A 41 -6.44 0.29 -5.02
C PRO A 41 -5.43 -0.60 -4.29
N PHE A 42 -4.69 -0.02 -3.34
CA PHE A 42 -3.78 -0.73 -2.43
C PHE A 42 -3.92 -0.18 -1.02
N SER A 43 -3.94 -1.09 -0.04
CA SER A 43 -3.88 -0.73 1.38
C SER A 43 -2.57 -0.01 1.71
N LEU A 44 -2.65 0.92 2.67
CA LEU A 44 -1.49 1.60 3.23
C LEU A 44 -0.98 0.77 4.43
N VAL A 45 0.21 0.18 4.28
CA VAL A 45 0.89 -0.55 5.37
C VAL A 45 1.39 0.43 6.42
N ASN A 46 1.91 1.57 5.96
CA ASN A 46 2.27 2.71 6.78
C ASN A 46 1.96 4.00 6.01
N THR A 47 1.72 5.09 6.73
CA THR A 47 1.32 6.37 6.15
C THR A 47 2.41 7.43 6.22
N ASP A 48 3.45 7.23 7.03
CA ASP A 48 4.63 8.11 7.09
C ASP A 48 5.91 7.32 7.48
N PRO A 49 6.83 7.06 6.52
CA PRO A 49 6.65 7.25 5.08
C PRO A 49 5.59 6.30 4.50
N ILE A 50 4.94 6.71 3.42
CA ILE A 50 3.95 5.87 2.74
C ILE A 50 4.60 4.56 2.31
N THR A 51 4.02 3.46 2.79
CA THR A 51 4.51 2.11 2.54
C THR A 51 3.39 1.26 1.97
N LEU A 52 3.66 0.62 0.84
CA LEU A 52 2.73 -0.23 0.12
C LEU A 52 3.29 -1.64 -0.02
N MET A 53 2.48 -2.64 0.26
CA MET A 53 2.81 -4.03 -0.05
C MET A 53 2.11 -4.43 -1.36
N VAL A 54 2.90 -4.80 -2.37
CA VAL A 54 2.41 -5.13 -3.70
C VAL A 54 2.70 -6.59 -3.99
N THR A 55 1.65 -7.40 -4.10
CA THR A 55 1.76 -8.79 -4.57
C THR A 55 1.55 -8.86 -6.08
N ASN A 56 2.44 -9.56 -6.77
CA ASN A 56 2.40 -9.79 -8.19
C ASN A 56 1.34 -10.85 -8.54
N VAL A 57 0.18 -10.39 -8.99
CA VAL A 57 -0.99 -11.21 -9.35
C VAL A 57 -1.53 -10.94 -10.76
N GLY A 58 -0.98 -9.94 -11.46
CA GLY A 58 -1.43 -9.58 -12.80
C GLY A 58 -0.61 -8.44 -13.44
N PRO A 59 -0.99 -8.00 -14.65
CA PRO A 59 -0.19 -7.08 -15.47
C PRO A 59 0.20 -5.78 -14.77
N PHE A 60 -0.74 -5.15 -14.05
CA PHE A 60 -0.45 -3.92 -13.31
C PHE A 60 0.61 -4.14 -12.22
N SER A 61 0.43 -5.17 -11.38
CA SER A 61 1.39 -5.47 -10.30
C SER A 61 2.75 -5.92 -10.85
N GLN A 62 2.82 -6.54 -12.03
CA GLN A 62 4.08 -6.86 -12.70
C GLN A 62 4.84 -5.58 -13.10
N LEU A 63 4.14 -4.58 -13.64
CA LEU A 63 4.75 -3.29 -13.97
C LEU A 63 5.28 -2.58 -12.73
N VAL A 64 4.50 -2.56 -11.65
CA VAL A 64 4.96 -2.00 -10.36
C VAL A 64 6.18 -2.76 -9.82
N HIS A 65 6.20 -4.09 -9.97
CA HIS A 65 7.36 -4.92 -9.58
C HIS A 65 8.62 -4.64 -10.40
N GLY A 66 8.48 -4.10 -11.61
CA GLY A 66 9.58 -3.70 -12.48
C GLY A 66 10.21 -2.34 -12.13
N LEU A 67 9.60 -1.58 -11.23
CA LEU A 67 10.15 -0.30 -10.77
C LEU A 67 11.37 -0.50 -9.86
N THR A 68 12.21 0.51 -9.84
CA THR A 68 13.45 0.57 -9.06
C THR A 68 13.46 1.77 -8.13
N VAL A 69 14.37 1.78 -7.16
CA VAL A 69 14.57 2.94 -6.27
C VAL A 69 14.92 4.16 -7.12
N GLY A 70 14.26 5.28 -6.87
CA GLY A 70 14.37 6.51 -7.68
C GLY A 70 13.27 6.69 -8.72
N ASP A 71 12.54 5.63 -9.09
CA ASP A 71 11.39 5.74 -9.99
C ASP A 71 10.20 6.43 -9.33
N SER A 72 9.29 6.93 -10.17
CA SER A 72 8.08 7.62 -9.70
C SER A 72 6.86 6.70 -9.71
N LEU A 73 6.13 6.70 -8.60
CA LEU A 73 4.82 6.09 -8.44
C LEU A 73 3.81 7.18 -8.08
N TRP A 74 2.66 7.18 -8.77
CA TRP A 74 1.62 8.18 -8.53
C TRP A 74 0.57 7.61 -7.61
N LEU A 75 0.19 8.38 -6.60
CA LEU A 75 -0.80 7.97 -5.62
C LEU A 75 -1.93 9.00 -5.53
N ARG A 76 -3.16 8.51 -5.37
CA ARG A 76 -4.35 9.31 -5.06
C ARG A 76 -5.05 8.76 -3.83
N GLY A 77 -5.59 9.66 -3.00
CA GLY A 77 -6.24 9.30 -1.74
C GLY A 77 -5.76 10.21 -0.59
N PRO A 78 -5.83 9.72 0.67
CA PRO A 78 -6.38 8.42 1.07
C PRO A 78 -7.90 8.32 0.80
N PHE A 79 -8.37 7.15 0.37
CA PHE A 79 -9.78 6.84 0.14
C PHE A 79 -10.31 5.81 1.15
N GLY A 80 -11.64 5.72 1.26
CA GLY A 80 -12.31 4.82 2.19
C GLY A 80 -12.60 5.45 3.55
N GLN A 81 -13.44 4.77 4.34
CA GLN A 81 -13.72 5.12 5.73
C GLN A 81 -12.77 4.34 6.63
N GLY A 82 -12.11 5.03 7.56
CA GLY A 82 -11.23 4.37 8.52
C GLY A 82 -12.01 3.45 9.48
N PHE A 83 -11.31 2.51 10.10
CA PHE A 83 -11.89 1.65 11.10
C PHE A 83 -12.26 2.45 12.36
N ALA A 84 -13.52 2.34 12.78
CA ALA A 84 -13.97 2.86 14.06
C ALA A 84 -13.72 1.81 15.15
N VAL A 85 -12.75 2.07 16.03
CA VAL A 85 -12.54 1.25 17.23
C VAL A 85 -13.39 1.81 18.36
N PRO A 86 -14.35 1.05 18.91
CA PRO A 86 -15.15 1.53 20.05
C PRO A 86 -14.24 1.80 21.25
N ALA A 87 -14.39 2.94 21.90
CA ALA A 87 -13.58 3.32 23.07
C ALA A 87 -13.69 2.34 24.25
N THR A 88 -14.75 1.53 24.28
CA THR A 88 -15.01 0.52 25.31
C THR A 88 -14.38 -0.85 25.00
N ALA A 89 -13.81 -1.04 23.81
CA ALA A 89 -13.22 -2.30 23.40
C ALA A 89 -11.94 -2.58 24.21
N ARG A 90 -11.97 -3.62 25.05
CA ARG A 90 -10.80 -4.06 25.86
C ARG A 90 -10.03 -5.22 25.25
N ARG A 91 -10.66 -5.98 24.35
CA ARG A 91 -10.08 -7.12 23.65
C ARG A 91 -10.56 -7.10 22.21
N LEU A 92 -9.63 -7.05 21.27
CA LEU A 92 -9.88 -7.04 19.84
C LEU A 92 -9.20 -8.28 19.24
N ALA A 93 -9.93 -9.01 18.40
CA ALA A 93 -9.37 -10.08 17.59
C ALA A 93 -9.25 -9.58 16.16
N LEU A 94 -8.03 -9.60 15.62
CA LEU A 94 -7.75 -9.25 14.23
C LEU A 94 -7.56 -10.55 13.45
N ILE A 95 -8.28 -10.72 12.35
CA ILE A 95 -8.18 -11.87 11.46
C ILE A 95 -7.78 -11.33 10.09
N GLY A 96 -6.58 -11.67 9.64
CA GLY A 96 -6.10 -11.38 8.29
C GLY A 96 -5.77 -12.68 7.56
N GLY A 97 -6.08 -12.74 6.26
CA GLY A 97 -5.80 -13.87 5.40
C GLY A 97 -4.99 -13.46 4.17
N GLY A 98 -3.95 -14.22 3.85
CA GLY A 98 -3.07 -13.93 2.71
C GLY A 98 -2.32 -12.60 2.88
N TYR A 99 -2.28 -11.79 1.81
CA TYR A 99 -1.72 -10.44 1.82
C TYR A 99 -2.66 -9.39 2.43
N GLY A 100 -3.87 -9.77 2.87
CA GLY A 100 -4.76 -8.90 3.64
C GLY A 100 -4.34 -8.69 5.10
N VAL A 101 -3.18 -9.22 5.50
CA VAL A 101 -2.52 -8.96 6.80
C VAL A 101 -1.69 -7.67 6.76
N ALA A 102 -1.38 -7.19 5.55
CA ALA A 102 -0.53 -6.03 5.30
C ALA A 102 -1.14 -4.72 5.78
#